data_AF-A0A074Z0F9-F1
#
_entry.id   AF-A0A074Z0F9-F1
#
_cell.length_a   1.000
_cell.length_b   1.000
_cell.length_c   1.000
_cell.angle_alpha   90.00
_cell.angle_beta   90.00
_cell.angle_gamma   90.00
#
_symmetry.space_group_name_H-M   'P 1'
#
loop_
_entity.id
_entity.type
_entity.pdbx_description
1 polymer ?
#
loop_
_entity_poly.entity_id
_entity_poly.type
_entity_poly.pdbx_seq_one_letter_code
_entity_poly.pdbx_strand_id
1 'polypeptide(L)'
;MSVRWIWSAYYELEASHAVLGILFVIVLRLDGPEEWPTLFGHVSHASSIRGFWSRFWHRLAYRQYTNVGKVFSRHLLGVKASCLVEKLLVAACVFLISGLAHSLVSWCAGDKKLYMLDAYFFVANFVGHVLEVIASQLAKCFLGNKIFKNMNGDWKACRKCLGFVWVILFFFWIVPRWQYPRAYEQLVYVEQVTGLWSLLSGNGYKEVAVDMWSL
;
A
#
# COMPACT_ATOMS: atom_id res chain seq x y z
N MET A 1 7.52 12.25 -7.11
CA MET A 1 7.75 10.89 -6.58
C MET A 1 6.65 10.38 -5.65
N SER A 2 6.05 11.21 -4.78
CA SER A 2 5.06 10.79 -3.76
C SER A 2 3.79 10.10 -4.28
N VAL A 3 3.32 10.42 -5.48
CA VAL A 3 2.16 9.74 -6.12
C VAL A 3 2.56 8.76 -7.23
N ARG A 4 3.84 8.73 -7.64
CA ARG A 4 4.26 7.92 -8.81
C ARG A 4 4.02 6.43 -8.59
N TRP A 5 4.31 5.95 -7.38
CA TRP A 5 4.15 4.53 -7.00
C TRP A 5 2.71 4.03 -7.18
N ILE A 6 1.71 4.90 -6.97
CA ILE A 6 0.31 4.50 -7.02
C ILE A 6 -0.11 4.23 -8.47
N TRP A 7 0.31 5.11 -9.37
CA TRP A 7 -0.03 5.03 -10.79
C TRP A 7 0.77 3.95 -11.49
N SER A 8 2.07 3.81 -11.21
CA SER A 8 2.88 2.74 -11.79
C SER A 8 2.32 1.37 -11.41
N ALA A 9 2.06 1.13 -10.13
CA ALA A 9 1.48 -0.13 -9.67
C ALA A 9 0.06 -0.36 -10.23
N TYR A 10 -0.76 0.69 -10.35
CA TYR A 10 -2.09 0.59 -10.95
C TYR A 10 -2.01 0.10 -12.40
N TYR A 11 -1.19 0.75 -13.23
CA TYR A 11 -1.05 0.39 -14.64
C TYR A 11 -0.43 -1.00 -14.83
N GLU A 12 0.62 -1.33 -14.07
CA GLU A 12 1.28 -2.65 -14.15
C GLU A 12 0.32 -3.79 -13.79
N LEU A 13 -0.46 -3.62 -12.72
CA LEU A 13 -1.42 -4.62 -12.27
C LEU A 13 -2.61 -4.74 -13.22
N GLU A 14 -3.19 -3.62 -13.67
CA GLU A 14 -4.30 -3.63 -14.63
C GLU A 14 -3.88 -4.21 -15.97
N ALA A 15 -2.71 -3.84 -16.50
CA ALA A 15 -2.19 -4.40 -17.74
C ALA A 15 -1.97 -5.90 -17.62
N SER A 16 -1.34 -6.36 -16.53
CA SER A 16 -1.12 -7.80 -16.29
C SER A 16 -2.44 -8.55 -16.14
N HIS A 17 -3.42 -7.97 -15.44
CA HIS A 17 -4.74 -8.56 -15.26
C HIS A 17 -5.51 -8.65 -16.57
N ALA A 18 -5.46 -7.62 -17.42
CA ALA A 18 -6.10 -7.63 -18.73
C ALA A 18 -5.46 -8.67 -19.66
N VAL A 19 -4.13 -8.74 -19.71
CA VAL A 19 -3.41 -9.71 -20.56
C VAL A 19 -3.71 -11.14 -20.12
N LEU A 20 -3.62 -11.42 -18.82
CA LEU A 20 -3.92 -12.75 -18.30
C LEU A 20 -5.41 -13.09 -18.46
N GLY A 21 -6.31 -12.14 -18.25
CA GLY A 21 -7.75 -12.35 -18.46
C GLY A 21 -8.07 -12.72 -19.90
N ILE A 22 -7.50 -12.02 -20.88
CA ILE A 22 -7.64 -12.38 -22.31
C ILE A 22 -7.09 -13.79 -22.57
N LEU A 23 -5.92 -14.12 -22.02
CA LEU A 23 -5.32 -15.42 -22.19
C LEU A 23 -6.20 -16.55 -21.60
N PHE A 24 -6.63 -16.43 -20.35
CA PHE A 24 -7.37 -17.50 -19.66
C PHE A 24 -8.84 -17.62 -20.12
N VAL A 25 -9.51 -16.50 -20.41
CA VAL A 25 -10.92 -16.48 -20.82
C VAL A 25 -11.09 -16.75 -22.32
N ILE A 26 -10.31 -16.08 -23.19
CA ILE A 26 -10.52 -16.12 -24.64
C ILE A 26 -9.68 -17.20 -25.30
N VAL A 27 -8.38 -17.26 -25.00
CA VAL A 27 -7.43 -18.13 -25.70
C VAL A 27 -7.50 -19.56 -25.14
N LEU A 28 -7.33 -19.72 -23.83
CA LEU A 28 -7.31 -21.02 -23.16
C LEU A 28 -8.71 -21.54 -22.81
N ARG A 29 -9.70 -20.63 -22.70
CA ARG A 29 -11.08 -20.93 -22.30
C ARG A 29 -11.20 -21.76 -21.02
N LEU A 30 -10.32 -21.46 -20.05
CA LEU A 30 -10.29 -22.11 -18.74
C LEU A 30 -11.20 -21.42 -17.74
N ASP A 31 -11.38 -20.11 -17.87
CA ASP A 31 -12.10 -19.27 -16.93
C ASP A 31 -13.27 -18.54 -17.60
N GLY A 32 -14.30 -18.20 -16.82
CA GLY A 32 -15.37 -17.27 -17.19
C GLY A 32 -15.00 -15.80 -16.95
N PRO A 33 -15.58 -14.84 -17.69
CA PRO A 33 -15.34 -13.41 -17.48
C PRO A 33 -15.72 -12.93 -16.06
N GLU A 34 -16.69 -13.56 -15.41
CA GLU A 34 -17.09 -13.28 -14.03
C GLU A 34 -16.02 -13.66 -12.98
N GLU A 35 -15.09 -14.55 -13.34
CA GLU A 35 -13.97 -14.97 -12.49
C GLU A 35 -12.81 -13.97 -12.50
N TRP A 36 -12.88 -12.98 -13.40
CA TRP A 36 -11.91 -11.89 -13.56
C TRP A 36 -12.50 -10.52 -13.16
N PRO A 37 -12.88 -10.32 -11.88
CA PRO A 37 -13.44 -9.05 -11.43
C PRO A 37 -12.37 -7.95 -11.36
N THR A 38 -12.80 -6.69 -11.46
CA THR A 38 -11.92 -5.53 -11.37
C THR A 38 -11.01 -5.59 -10.13
N LEU A 39 -9.71 -5.38 -10.34
CA LEU A 39 -8.72 -5.46 -9.25
C LEU A 39 -8.93 -4.37 -8.19
N PHE A 40 -9.28 -3.18 -8.63
CA PHE A 40 -9.48 -2.02 -7.79
C PHE A 40 -10.96 -1.77 -7.53
N GLY A 41 -11.27 -1.24 -6.33
CA GLY A 41 -12.61 -0.80 -5.98
C GLY A 41 -12.83 0.68 -6.23
N HIS A 42 -13.98 1.19 -5.79
CA HIS A 42 -14.32 2.60 -5.94
C HIS A 42 -13.48 3.49 -5.00
N VAL A 43 -12.91 4.57 -5.52
CA VAL A 43 -12.06 5.55 -4.78
C VAL A 43 -12.78 6.10 -3.54
N SER A 44 -14.11 6.15 -3.58
CA SER A 44 -14.94 6.57 -2.44
C SER A 44 -14.73 5.77 -1.14
N HIS A 45 -14.11 4.59 -1.22
CA HIS A 45 -13.76 3.77 -0.06
C HIS A 45 -12.40 4.08 0.54
N ALA A 46 -11.58 4.90 -0.10
CA ALA A 46 -10.24 5.28 0.34
C ALA A 46 -10.22 6.43 1.37
N SER A 47 -11.31 6.64 2.10
CA SER A 47 -11.38 7.66 3.17
C SER A 47 -10.83 7.17 4.52
N SER A 48 -10.14 6.04 4.54
CA SER A 48 -9.36 5.52 5.67
C SER A 48 -8.30 4.55 5.15
N ILE A 49 -7.21 4.37 5.87
CA ILE A 49 -6.13 3.42 5.57
C ILE A 49 -6.72 2.02 5.45
N ARG A 50 -7.60 1.63 6.39
CA ARG A 50 -8.32 0.35 6.27
C ARG A 50 -9.10 0.26 4.96
N GLY A 51 -9.86 1.29 4.62
CA GLY A 51 -10.72 1.31 3.43
C GLY A 51 -9.89 1.27 2.15
N PHE A 52 -8.78 2.00 2.13
CA PHE A 52 -7.79 1.99 1.06
C PHE A 52 -7.31 0.56 0.81
N TRP A 53 -6.73 -0.14 1.79
CA TRP A 53 -6.15 -1.47 1.58
C TRP A 53 -7.15 -2.61 1.44
N SER A 54 -8.35 -2.52 2.06
CA SER A 54 -9.31 -3.64 2.05
C SER A 54 -10.39 -3.56 0.97
N ARG A 55 -10.61 -2.39 0.39
CA ARG A 55 -11.72 -2.18 -0.56
C ARG A 55 -11.30 -1.51 -1.85
N PHE A 56 -10.32 -0.61 -1.81
CA PHE A 56 -9.89 0.15 -2.98
C PHE A 56 -8.69 -0.49 -3.68
N TRP A 57 -7.60 -0.72 -2.94
CA TRP A 57 -6.33 -1.22 -3.45
C TRP A 57 -6.41 -2.72 -3.77
N HIS A 58 -5.78 -3.14 -4.88
CA HIS A 58 -5.80 -4.48 -5.48
C HIS A 58 -6.27 -5.63 -4.56
N ARG A 59 -7.39 -6.26 -4.89
CA ARG A 59 -8.06 -7.22 -4.00
C ARG A 59 -7.56 -8.65 -4.10
N LEU A 60 -6.53 -8.89 -4.92
CA LEU A 60 -6.01 -10.23 -5.25
C LEU A 60 -5.57 -11.00 -4.01
N ALA A 61 -4.71 -10.40 -3.19
CA ALA A 61 -4.14 -11.05 -2.00
C ALA A 61 -5.03 -10.94 -0.74
N TYR A 62 -6.03 -10.05 -0.77
CA TYR A 62 -6.81 -9.70 0.43
C TYR A 62 -7.51 -10.93 1.04
N ARG A 63 -8.18 -11.75 0.23
CA ARG A 63 -8.91 -12.94 0.71
C ARG A 63 -7.96 -13.99 1.29
N GLN A 64 -6.85 -14.26 0.61
CA GLN A 64 -5.85 -15.25 1.03
C GLN A 64 -5.25 -14.85 2.39
N TYR A 65 -4.76 -13.61 2.51
CA TYR A 65 -4.10 -13.15 3.72
C TYR A 65 -5.06 -13.02 4.90
N THR A 66 -6.29 -12.56 4.67
CA THR A 66 -7.30 -12.49 5.74
C THR A 66 -7.74 -13.87 6.23
N ASN A 67 -7.80 -14.88 5.35
CA ASN A 67 -8.10 -16.24 5.75
C ASN A 67 -6.99 -16.83 6.63
N VAL A 68 -5.72 -16.63 6.26
CA VAL A 68 -4.57 -17.02 7.10
C VAL A 68 -4.65 -16.34 8.47
N GLY A 69 -4.91 -15.03 8.52
CA GLY A 69 -5.06 -14.30 9.77
C GLY A 69 -6.24 -14.77 10.64
N LYS A 70 -7.36 -15.17 10.03
CA LYS A 70 -8.51 -15.74 10.76
C LYS A 70 -8.19 -17.10 11.34
N VAL A 71 -7.50 -17.96 10.58
CA VAL A 71 -7.08 -19.28 11.06
C VAL A 71 -6.12 -19.11 12.24
N PHE A 72 -5.11 -18.26 12.07
CA PHE A 72 -4.14 -17.94 13.12
C PHE A 72 -4.83 -17.40 14.38
N SER A 73 -5.66 -16.36 14.27
CA SER A 73 -6.33 -15.77 15.44
C SER A 73 -7.31 -16.71 16.14
N ARG A 74 -8.10 -17.51 15.40
CA ARG A 74 -9.15 -18.35 15.98
C ARG A 74 -8.62 -19.68 16.50
N HIS A 75 -7.76 -20.34 15.72
CA HIS A 75 -7.31 -21.69 16.03
C HIS A 75 -6.03 -21.72 16.87
N LEU A 76 -5.10 -20.78 16.66
CA LEU A 76 -3.86 -20.75 17.44
C LEU A 76 -4.01 -19.96 18.75
N LEU A 77 -4.72 -18.83 18.71
CA LEU A 77 -4.87 -17.93 19.86
C LEU A 77 -6.23 -18.05 20.57
N GLY A 78 -7.17 -18.85 20.05
CA GLY A 78 -8.47 -19.07 20.69
C GLY A 78 -9.36 -17.83 20.78
N VAL A 79 -9.12 -16.80 19.96
CA VAL A 79 -9.82 -15.51 20.08
C VAL A 79 -11.26 -15.63 19.57
N LYS A 80 -12.22 -15.09 20.33
CA LYS A 80 -13.64 -15.06 19.95
C LYS A 80 -13.86 -14.38 18.60
N ALA A 81 -14.62 -15.04 17.73
CA ALA A 81 -14.96 -14.51 16.42
C ALA A 81 -15.70 -13.16 16.49
N SER A 82 -15.43 -12.32 15.50
CA SER A 82 -15.94 -10.97 15.27
C SER A 82 -15.60 -9.91 16.31
N CYS A 83 -14.77 -10.22 17.31
CA CYS A 83 -14.33 -9.25 18.29
C CYS A 83 -13.27 -8.29 17.71
N LEU A 84 -12.98 -7.19 18.42
CA LEU A 84 -12.00 -6.21 17.96
C LEU A 84 -10.59 -6.80 17.88
N VAL A 85 -10.23 -7.62 18.87
CA VAL A 85 -8.90 -8.26 18.96
C VAL A 85 -8.66 -9.14 17.74
N GLU A 86 -9.63 -9.96 17.33
CA GLU A 86 -9.52 -10.77 16.11
C GLU A 86 -9.29 -9.88 14.88
N LYS A 87 -10.05 -8.79 14.73
CA LYS A 87 -9.91 -7.89 13.58
C LYS A 87 -8.53 -7.24 13.52
N LEU A 88 -7.97 -6.86 14.66
CA LEU A 88 -6.63 -6.29 14.75
C LEU A 88 -5.54 -7.34 14.48
N LEU A 89 -5.68 -8.56 15.00
CA LEU A 89 -4.76 -9.67 14.72
C LEU A 89 -4.77 -10.05 13.24
N VAL A 90 -5.96 -10.17 12.64
CA VAL A 90 -6.10 -10.42 11.20
C VAL A 90 -5.44 -9.32 10.39
N ALA A 91 -5.66 -8.05 10.76
CA ALA A 91 -4.99 -6.92 10.10
C ALA A 91 -3.46 -7.00 10.27
N ALA A 92 -2.96 -7.28 11.47
CA ALA A 92 -1.53 -7.44 11.74
C ALA A 92 -0.92 -8.54 10.86
N CYS A 93 -1.57 -9.71 10.78
CA CYS A 93 -1.14 -10.80 9.91
C CYS A 93 -1.11 -10.39 8.44
N VAL A 94 -2.14 -9.70 7.95
CA VAL A 94 -2.20 -9.23 6.55
C VAL A 94 -1.04 -8.28 6.24
N PHE A 95 -0.83 -7.25 7.08
CA PHE A 95 0.26 -6.29 6.87
C PHE A 95 1.63 -6.93 7.01
N LEU A 96 1.82 -7.87 7.94
CA LEU A 96 3.07 -8.59 8.11
C LEU A 96 3.40 -9.47 6.89
N ILE A 97 2.46 -10.27 6.43
CA ILE A 97 2.64 -11.14 5.24
C ILE A 97 2.93 -10.28 4.01
N SER A 98 2.17 -9.20 3.80
CA SER A 98 2.43 -8.27 2.70
C SER A 98 3.82 -7.64 2.79
N GLY A 99 4.22 -7.18 3.97
CA GLY A 99 5.55 -6.60 4.20
C GLY A 99 6.67 -7.58 3.87
N LEU A 100 6.57 -8.82 4.35
CA LEU A 100 7.57 -9.85 4.07
C LEU A 100 7.60 -10.24 2.59
N ALA A 101 6.44 -10.39 1.94
CA ALA A 101 6.36 -10.73 0.53
C ALA A 101 7.00 -9.65 -0.34
N HIS A 102 6.68 -8.37 -0.09
CA HIS A 102 7.29 -7.26 -0.82
C HIS A 102 8.79 -7.14 -0.56
N SER A 103 9.24 -7.26 0.69
CA SER A 103 10.67 -7.28 1.01
C SER A 103 11.40 -8.42 0.30
N LEU A 104 10.80 -9.61 0.21
CA LEU A 104 11.38 -10.75 -0.48
C LEU A 104 11.49 -10.49 -2.00
N VAL A 105 10.44 -9.94 -2.61
CA VAL A 105 10.45 -9.58 -4.04
C VAL A 105 11.52 -8.52 -4.32
N SER A 106 11.60 -7.46 -3.51
CA SER A 106 12.64 -6.44 -3.65
C SER A 106 14.05 -7.02 -3.53
N TRP A 107 14.26 -7.92 -2.58
CA TRP A 107 15.52 -8.62 -2.43
C TRP A 107 15.85 -9.48 -3.66
N CYS A 108 14.89 -10.24 -4.19
CA CYS A 108 15.05 -11.05 -5.40
C CYS A 108 15.30 -10.18 -6.65
N ALA A 109 14.70 -9.00 -6.73
CA ALA A 109 14.89 -8.03 -7.81
C ALA A 109 16.23 -7.27 -7.75
N GLY A 110 17.06 -7.53 -6.72
CA GLY A 110 18.41 -6.97 -6.61
C GLY A 110 18.55 -5.81 -5.62
N ASP A 111 17.46 -5.35 -4.99
CA ASP A 111 17.52 -4.36 -3.90
C ASP A 111 18.02 -5.05 -2.62
N LYS A 112 19.33 -5.25 -2.50
CA LYS A 112 19.93 -5.94 -1.35
C LYS A 112 20.06 -5.05 -0.11
N LYS A 113 20.04 -3.72 -0.27
CA LYS A 113 20.30 -2.76 0.79
C LYS A 113 19.02 -2.23 1.43
N LEU A 114 17.98 -2.01 0.64
CA LEU A 114 16.78 -1.28 1.05
C LEU A 114 15.50 -2.14 1.03
N TYR A 115 15.61 -3.45 0.79
CA TYR A 115 14.46 -4.36 0.80
C TYR A 115 13.56 -4.26 2.04
N MET A 116 14.14 -4.01 3.23
CA MET A 116 13.39 -3.87 4.48
C MET A 116 12.53 -2.60 4.58
N LEU A 117 12.71 -1.63 3.66
CA LEU A 117 11.83 -0.47 3.58
C LEU A 117 10.39 -0.87 3.24
N ASP A 118 10.18 -1.98 2.54
CA ASP A 118 8.82 -2.49 2.26
C ASP A 118 8.15 -2.95 3.56
N ALA A 119 8.82 -3.77 4.35
CA ALA A 119 8.33 -4.17 5.67
C ALA A 119 8.03 -2.94 6.54
N TYR A 120 8.91 -1.94 6.57
CA TYR A 120 8.68 -0.69 7.29
C TYR A 120 7.42 0.04 6.81
N PHE A 121 7.21 0.14 5.49
CA PHE A 121 6.02 0.75 4.90
C PHE A 121 4.74 0.03 5.34
N PHE A 122 4.69 -1.30 5.29
CA PHE A 122 3.51 -2.06 5.69
C PHE A 122 3.26 -2.00 7.22
N VAL A 123 4.31 -2.00 8.04
CA VAL A 123 4.19 -1.80 9.49
C VAL A 123 3.61 -0.41 9.79
N ALA A 124 4.09 0.63 9.13
CA ALA A 124 3.55 1.98 9.29
C ALA A 124 2.06 2.05 8.91
N ASN A 125 1.64 1.37 7.83
CA ASN A 125 0.22 1.28 7.46
C ASN A 125 -0.62 0.53 8.50
N PHE A 126 -0.08 -0.52 9.13
CA PHE A 126 -0.75 -1.19 10.24
C PHE A 126 -0.92 -0.25 11.44
N VAL A 127 0.14 0.48 11.82
CA VAL A 127 0.06 1.48 12.90
C VAL A 127 -0.97 2.55 12.57
N GLY A 128 -0.98 3.07 11.34
CA GLY A 128 -1.99 4.01 10.86
C GLY A 128 -3.41 3.44 10.98
N HIS A 129 -3.60 2.16 10.64
CA HIS A 129 -4.88 1.48 10.83
C HIS A 129 -5.29 1.39 12.31
N VAL A 130 -4.37 1.07 13.22
CA VAL A 130 -4.64 1.02 14.67
C VAL A 130 -5.02 2.41 15.20
N LEU A 131 -4.33 3.46 14.76
CA LEU A 131 -4.65 4.85 15.12
C LEU A 131 -6.07 5.24 14.69
N GLU A 132 -6.51 4.81 13.51
CA GLU A 132 -7.89 5.04 13.04
C GLU A 132 -8.93 4.34 13.93
N VAL A 133 -8.61 3.13 14.40
CA VAL A 133 -9.48 2.38 15.32
C VAL A 133 -9.60 3.11 16.65
N ILE A 134 -8.48 3.56 17.22
CA ILE A 134 -8.45 4.31 18.48
C ILE A 134 -9.22 5.63 18.32
N ALA A 135 -8.94 6.41 17.28
CA ALA A 135 -9.63 7.67 17.00
C ALA A 135 -11.14 7.45 16.84
N SER A 136 -11.55 6.39 16.15
CA SER A 136 -12.97 6.03 15.99
C SER A 136 -13.63 5.62 17.32
N GLN A 137 -12.90 5.03 18.25
CA GLN A 137 -13.41 4.68 19.57
C GLN A 137 -13.54 5.91 20.46
N LEU A 138 -12.50 6.76 20.50
CA LEU A 138 -12.52 8.01 21.24
C LEU A 138 -13.67 8.91 20.76
N ALA A 139 -13.84 9.07 19.45
CA ALA A 139 -14.94 9.86 18.89
C ALA A 139 -16.33 9.34 19.33
N LYS A 140 -16.50 8.01 19.43
CA LYS A 140 -17.76 7.42 19.93
C LYS A 140 -17.97 7.67 21.42
N CYS A 141 -16.90 7.64 22.22
CA CYS A 141 -16.96 7.95 23.64
C CYS A 141 -17.32 9.43 23.87
N PHE A 142 -16.71 10.36 23.12
CA PHE A 142 -16.94 11.80 23.27
C PHE A 142 -18.28 12.28 22.72
N LEU A 143 -18.65 11.89 21.50
CA LEU A 143 -19.89 12.36 20.87
C LEU A 143 -21.15 11.59 21.31
N GLY A 144 -20.99 10.43 21.96
CA GLY A 144 -22.10 9.56 22.33
C GLY A 144 -22.71 8.80 21.14
N ASN A 145 -23.07 7.54 21.40
CA ASN A 145 -23.50 6.59 20.35
C ASN A 145 -24.79 7.00 19.61
N LYS A 146 -25.67 7.79 20.26
CA LYS A 146 -26.94 8.30 19.69
C LYS A 146 -26.71 9.40 18.66
N ILE A 147 -25.88 10.40 19.01
CA ILE A 147 -25.55 11.50 18.10
C ILE A 147 -24.80 10.94 16.89
N PHE A 148 -23.88 9.99 17.10
CA PHE A 148 -23.12 9.37 16.01
C PHE A 148 -23.98 8.59 14.99
N LYS A 149 -25.15 8.09 15.40
CA LYS A 149 -26.09 7.35 14.54
C LYS A 149 -27.10 8.26 13.84
N ASN A 150 -27.55 9.34 14.48
CA ASN A 150 -28.52 10.29 13.94
C ASN A 150 -27.91 11.44 13.11
N MET A 151 -26.67 11.27 12.62
CA MET A 151 -25.97 12.34 11.90
C MET A 151 -26.54 12.54 10.49
N ASN A 152 -26.82 13.80 10.15
CA ASN A 152 -27.29 14.25 8.83
C ASN A 152 -26.28 13.94 7.71
N GLY A 153 -26.74 14.07 6.45
CA GLY A 153 -25.93 13.82 5.24
C GLY A 153 -24.64 14.64 5.19
N ASP A 154 -24.70 15.92 5.53
CA ASP A 154 -23.56 16.84 5.47
C ASP A 154 -22.43 16.44 6.43
N TRP A 155 -22.78 15.95 7.61
CA TRP A 155 -21.78 15.47 8.56
C TRP A 155 -21.10 14.17 8.09
N LYS A 156 -21.84 13.28 7.42
CA LYS A 156 -21.26 12.08 6.80
C LYS A 156 -20.28 12.46 5.69
N ALA A 157 -20.59 13.47 4.90
CA ALA A 157 -19.70 14.00 3.88
C ALA A 157 -18.45 14.63 4.50
N CYS A 158 -18.59 15.49 5.51
CA CYS A 158 -17.47 16.12 6.23
C CYS A 158 -16.50 15.07 6.83
N ARG A 159 -17.03 14.06 7.51
CA ARG A 159 -16.21 12.93 8.02
C ARG A 159 -15.46 12.19 6.92
N LYS A 160 -16.09 12.03 5.76
CA LYS A 160 -15.47 11.36 4.61
C LYS A 160 -14.34 12.22 4.04
N CYS A 161 -14.54 13.52 3.91
CA CYS A 161 -13.50 14.48 3.50
C CYS A 161 -12.33 14.48 4.47
N LEU A 162 -12.58 14.56 5.78
CA LEU A 162 -11.55 14.46 6.81
C LEU A 162 -10.77 13.14 6.71
N GLY A 163 -11.47 12.04 6.45
CA GLY A 163 -10.85 10.74 6.19
C GLY A 163 -9.93 10.73 4.97
N PHE A 164 -10.34 11.36 3.87
CA PHE A 164 -9.48 11.51 2.69
C PHE A 164 -8.24 12.37 2.98
N VAL A 165 -8.42 13.51 3.65
CA VAL A 165 -7.31 14.38 4.04
C VAL A 165 -6.32 13.60 4.92
N TRP A 166 -6.81 12.85 5.90
CA TRP A 166 -5.99 11.98 6.74
C TRP A 166 -5.18 10.96 5.91
N VAL A 167 -5.82 10.23 4.99
CA VAL A 167 -5.14 9.24 4.15
C VAL A 167 -4.09 9.88 3.24
N ILE A 168 -4.41 11.04 2.65
CA ILE A 168 -3.47 11.78 1.80
C ILE A 168 -2.26 12.24 2.61
N LEU A 169 -2.47 12.85 3.78
CA LEU A 169 -1.39 13.30 4.66
C LEU A 169 -0.53 12.13 5.13
N PHE A 170 -1.16 11.01 5.49
CA PHE A 170 -0.47 9.79 5.88
C PHE A 170 0.43 9.26 4.76
N PHE A 171 -0.09 9.13 3.54
CA PHE A 171 0.72 8.69 2.39
C PHE A 171 1.79 9.71 2.01
N PHE A 172 1.50 11.01 2.11
CA PHE A 172 2.47 12.06 1.88
C PHE A 172 3.64 12.00 2.87
N TRP A 173 3.41 11.50 4.09
CA TRP A 173 4.45 11.31 5.10
C TRP A 173 5.24 10.00 4.91
N ILE A 174 4.57 8.86 4.71
CA ILE A 174 5.23 7.55 4.68
C ILE A 174 5.89 7.23 3.32
N VAL A 175 5.29 7.66 2.20
CA VAL A 175 5.76 7.28 0.86
C VAL A 175 7.13 7.88 0.53
N PRO A 176 7.42 9.17 0.80
CA PRO A 176 8.77 9.70 0.54
C PRO A 176 9.85 8.93 1.31
N ARG A 177 9.58 8.56 2.56
CA ARG A 177 10.51 7.77 3.38
C ARG A 177 10.76 6.37 2.81
N TRP A 178 9.78 5.80 2.12
CA TRP A 178 9.87 4.50 1.46
C TRP A 178 10.54 4.57 0.07
N GLN A 179 10.30 5.64 -0.70
CA GLN A 179 10.71 5.76 -2.11
C GLN A 179 12.01 6.55 -2.31
N TYR A 180 12.27 7.58 -1.51
CA TYR A 180 13.41 8.49 -1.74
C TYR A 180 14.77 7.82 -1.52
N PRO A 181 14.96 6.94 -0.51
CA PRO A 181 16.23 6.23 -0.36
C PRO A 181 16.59 5.40 -1.60
N ARG A 182 15.59 4.77 -2.24
CA ARG A 182 15.80 3.99 -3.46
C ARG A 182 16.14 4.87 -4.66
N ALA A 183 15.40 5.97 -4.81
CA ALA A 183 15.70 6.93 -5.86
C ALA A 183 17.12 7.50 -5.71
N TYR A 184 17.55 7.77 -4.48
CA TYR A 184 18.90 8.25 -4.18
C TYR A 184 19.97 7.20 -4.52
N GLU A 185 19.81 5.94 -4.10
CA GLU A 185 20.77 4.88 -4.45
C GLU A 185 20.87 4.66 -5.97
N GLN A 186 19.75 4.77 -6.70
CA GLN A 186 19.74 4.69 -8.16
C GLN A 186 20.51 5.85 -8.79
N LEU A 187 20.34 7.07 -8.30
CA LEU A 187 21.06 8.24 -8.79
C LEU A 187 22.57 8.10 -8.56
N VAL A 188 22.99 7.72 -7.36
CA VAL A 188 24.41 7.50 -7.03
C VAL A 188 25.02 6.40 -7.91
N TYR A 189 24.28 5.31 -8.14
CA TYR A 189 24.73 4.24 -9.02
C TYR A 189 24.91 4.72 -10.47
N VAL A 190 23.93 5.45 -11.01
CA VAL A 190 23.99 5.99 -12.38
C VAL A 190 25.15 6.97 -12.51
N GLU A 191 25.33 7.87 -11.54
CA GLU A 191 26.43 8.83 -11.52
C GLU A 191 27.79 8.11 -11.55
N GLN A 192 28.01 7.13 -10.68
CA GLN A 192 29.23 6.32 -10.66
C GLN A 192 29.49 5.63 -12.01
N VAL A 193 28.46 5.03 -12.61
CA VAL A 193 28.59 4.32 -13.90
C VAL A 193 28.88 5.29 -15.03
N THR A 194 28.14 6.40 -15.12
CA THR A 194 28.40 7.44 -16.14
C THR A 194 29.78 8.04 -15.99
N GLY A 195 30.23 8.21 -14.76
CA GLY A 195 31.52 8.73 -14.44
C GLY A 195 32.67 7.82 -14.88
N LEU A 196 32.59 6.54 -14.54
CA LEU A 196 33.49 5.51 -15.04
C LEU A 196 33.50 5.46 -16.57
N TRP A 197 32.33 5.53 -17.21
CA TRP A 197 32.22 5.50 -18.66
C TRP A 197 32.87 6.73 -19.33
N SER A 198 32.75 7.92 -18.73
CA SER A 198 33.42 9.13 -19.22
C SER A 198 34.95 9.00 -19.15
N LEU A 199 35.48 8.44 -18.06
CA LEU A 199 36.91 8.17 -17.89
C LEU A 199 37.41 7.15 -18.94
N LEU A 200 36.64 6.08 -19.18
CA LEU A 200 37.00 5.04 -20.14
C LEU A 200 36.87 5.49 -21.60
N SER A 201 35.94 6.39 -21.91
CA SER A 201 35.70 6.89 -23.27
C SER A 201 36.61 8.06 -23.68
N GLY A 202 37.47 8.54 -22.79
CA GLY A 202 38.37 9.68 -23.05
C GLY A 202 37.64 11.03 -23.18
N ASN A 203 36.33 11.07 -22.97
CA ASN A 203 35.56 12.30 -22.90
C ASN A 203 35.66 12.85 -21.48
N GLY A 204 36.34 13.99 -21.31
CA GLY A 204 36.52 14.64 -20.00
C GLY A 204 35.20 14.74 -19.22
N TYR A 205 35.23 14.27 -17.97
CA TYR A 205 34.09 14.27 -17.04
C TYR A 205 33.53 15.69 -16.90
N LYS A 206 32.31 15.94 -17.37
CA LYS A 206 31.55 17.14 -17.00
C LYS A 206 30.67 16.75 -15.82
N GLU A 207 31.03 17.24 -14.65
CA GLU A 207 30.27 17.03 -13.42
C GLU A 207 28.85 17.57 -13.61
N VAL A 208 27.86 16.67 -13.66
CA VAL A 208 26.45 17.06 -13.62
C VAL A 208 26.12 17.27 -12.15
N ALA A 209 26.46 18.45 -11.62
CA ALA A 209 26.05 18.86 -10.29
C ALA A 209 24.52 18.90 -10.26
N VAL A 210 23.90 17.88 -9.67
CA VAL A 210 22.47 17.91 -9.33
C VAL A 210 22.34 18.82 -8.11
N ASP A 211 22.13 20.11 -8.38
CA ASP A 211 22.00 21.13 -7.35
C ASP A 211 20.71 20.92 -6.54
N MET A 212 20.87 20.45 -5.30
CA MET A 212 19.82 20.00 -4.39
C MET A 212 18.89 21.14 -3.91
N TRP A 213 19.16 22.40 -4.27
CA TRP A 213 18.39 23.58 -3.87
C TRP A 213 17.41 24.12 -4.92
N SER A 214 17.25 23.42 -6.05
CA SER A 214 16.39 23.85 -7.17
C SER A 214 15.05 23.10 -7.30
N LEU A 215 14.66 22.32 -6.30
CA LEU A 215 13.35 21.63 -6.18
C LEU A 215 12.66 22.00 -4.87
#